data_AF-A0AAE5S1X9-F1
#
_entry.id   AF-A0AAE5S1X9-F1
#
_cell.length_a   1.000
_cell.length_b   1.000
_cell.length_c   1.000
_cell.angle_alpha   90.00
_cell.angle_beta   90.00
_cell.angle_gamma   90.00
#
_symmetry.space_group_name_H-M   'P 1'
#
loop_
_entity.id
_entity.type
_entity.pdbx_description
1 polymer ?
#
loop_
_entity_poly.entity_id
_entity_poly.type
_entity_poly.pdbx_seq_one_letter_code
_entity_poly.pdbx_strand_id
1 'polypeptide(L)'
;MLDISEAKGSIFITAEQLLSRTFTFRVQSSNTVLSEDFVFQKNGFLIGYSHPNEMFWEIDGECVNILDQNGRITCQFSSQQGPDDLIRLGGYFRDPASGYEQTRNFHVLEENSSDSHTKVQSFDLFDTLVARRCYNPLEIFRIVERKAGLANFADKRHKTEMSIFGRLPYGIDDIYNIMVAEAFLTEKQANVLKWMELEEEWDHLFPIGDVVARVNSNDIIISDMYLPRAFIERVLTEKCGLTNKLYLSNYGKHHRKIWPEILGTYKLRSHFGDNIQADIISPSSFGIAVNLVTISKWDRSEEILHAIGLGAYAHAIRETRLHTFHPNIHVRNAQNAQASINIPLMILGSFWIRLCAEKYGADKILMAARDCNLWHEMLSSRHFAMTRMPSSEYLRISRAVCYIESAEYEAYLQSKLGRNTLLVDFVGTGKSLGLIVDRMGRRNAITPCVLVGEPKVAHTEFAPETLILKDFHKYRIFFEALNAALDGSAVLTILDNHRLKILMQDNEFSEFNRTIIVAMRETFGHFMSGLDRFNPPQNIPTLEALRNAADEIAELIPGWGRKLTALEREQKDNLSLGNPFNAVKIA
;
A
#
# COMPACT_ATOMS: atom_id res chain seq x y z
N MET A 1 -10.91 -50.73 -20.98
CA MET A 1 -11.75 -50.45 -19.80
C MET A 1 -10.86 -50.65 -18.59
N LEU A 2 -10.30 -49.55 -18.08
CA LEU A 2 -9.56 -49.54 -16.83
C LEU A 2 -10.56 -49.21 -15.72
N ASP A 3 -10.50 -50.04 -14.70
CA ASP A 3 -11.40 -50.15 -13.57
C ASP A 3 -11.51 -48.81 -12.81
N ILE A 4 -12.74 -48.30 -12.72
CA ILE A 4 -13.10 -47.16 -11.87
C ILE A 4 -13.65 -47.78 -10.59
N SER A 5 -12.77 -48.12 -9.66
CA SER A 5 -13.16 -48.56 -8.33
C SER A 5 -12.35 -47.80 -7.25
N GLU A 6 -13.13 -47.13 -6.40
CA GLU A 6 -12.78 -46.51 -5.13
C GLU A 6 -11.96 -45.20 -5.18
N ALA A 7 -12.70 -44.08 -5.19
CA ALA A 7 -12.24 -42.86 -4.54
C ALA A 7 -12.07 -43.15 -3.03
N LYS A 8 -10.88 -43.63 -2.63
CA LYS A 8 -10.42 -43.50 -1.24
C LYS A 8 -10.42 -42.00 -0.92
N GLY A 9 -11.06 -41.65 0.19
CA GLY A 9 -11.39 -40.27 0.57
C GLY A 9 -10.25 -39.29 0.32
N SER A 10 -10.60 -38.12 -0.20
CA SER A 10 -9.71 -36.97 -0.31
C SER A 10 -8.93 -36.80 0.99
N ILE A 11 -7.61 -36.91 0.93
CA ILE A 11 -6.76 -36.64 2.09
C ILE A 11 -6.85 -35.15 2.33
N PHE A 12 -7.47 -34.77 3.45
CA PHE A 12 -7.59 -33.37 3.84
C PHE A 12 -6.22 -32.86 4.30
N ILE A 13 -5.59 -32.01 3.50
CA ILE A 13 -4.27 -31.44 3.81
C ILE A 13 -4.46 -30.16 4.62
N THR A 14 -3.79 -30.10 5.77
CA THR A 14 -3.84 -28.95 6.68
C THR A 14 -2.66 -28.00 6.44
N ALA A 15 -2.82 -26.73 6.82
CA ALA A 15 -1.73 -25.76 6.76
C ALA A 15 -0.53 -26.19 7.62
N GLU A 16 -0.76 -26.76 8.80
CA GLU A 16 0.31 -27.26 9.68
C GLU A 16 1.16 -28.31 8.98
N GLN A 17 0.52 -29.24 8.27
CA GLN A 17 1.25 -30.25 7.51
C GLN A 17 2.12 -29.66 6.39
N LEU A 18 1.65 -28.62 5.70
CA LEU A 18 2.42 -27.95 4.65
C LEU A 18 3.60 -27.14 5.21
N LEU A 19 3.38 -26.45 6.33
CA LEU A 19 4.39 -25.62 6.99
C LEU A 19 5.53 -26.43 7.61
N SER A 20 5.28 -27.71 7.93
CA SER A 20 6.24 -28.59 8.61
C SER A 20 7.04 -29.49 7.65
N ARG A 21 7.06 -29.20 6.35
CA ARG A 21 7.63 -30.09 5.32
C ARG A 21 8.41 -29.34 4.25
N THR A 22 9.28 -30.06 3.55
CA THR A 22 9.97 -29.58 2.36
C THR A 22 9.52 -30.38 1.15
N PHE A 23 9.34 -29.69 0.03
CA PHE A 23 8.81 -30.26 -1.19
C PHE A 23 9.78 -30.09 -2.36
N THR A 24 9.85 -31.11 -3.21
CA THR A 24 10.41 -30.97 -4.56
C THR A 24 9.31 -30.48 -5.49
N PHE A 25 9.49 -29.29 -6.06
CA PHE A 25 8.61 -28.71 -7.06
C PHE A 25 9.08 -29.07 -8.47
N ARG A 26 8.20 -29.71 -9.27
CA ARG A 26 8.53 -30.18 -10.62
C ARG A 26 7.41 -29.98 -11.63
N VAL A 27 7.79 -29.95 -12.90
CA VAL A 27 6.90 -30.03 -14.05
C VAL A 27 6.93 -31.47 -14.57
N GLN A 28 5.90 -32.26 -14.25
CA GLN A 28 5.84 -33.69 -14.57
C GLN A 28 5.88 -33.96 -16.09
N SER A 29 5.24 -33.12 -16.90
CA SER A 29 5.18 -33.29 -18.36
C SER A 29 6.55 -33.24 -19.05
N SER A 30 7.53 -32.56 -18.44
CA SER A 30 8.90 -32.42 -18.96
C SER A 30 9.95 -33.06 -18.05
N ASN A 31 9.53 -33.62 -16.91
CA ASN A 31 10.40 -34.09 -15.83
C ASN A 31 11.42 -33.03 -15.35
N THR A 32 11.06 -31.75 -15.41
CA THR A 32 11.92 -30.63 -15.00
C THR A 32 11.73 -30.34 -13.51
N VAL A 33 12.80 -30.34 -12.73
CA VAL A 33 12.78 -29.91 -11.32
C VAL A 33 12.96 -28.38 -11.27
N LEU A 34 12.00 -27.69 -10.66
CA LEU A 34 12.01 -26.24 -10.47
C LEU A 34 12.69 -25.86 -9.15
N SER A 35 12.48 -26.66 -8.10
CA SER A 35 13.12 -26.48 -6.79
C SER A 35 13.12 -27.78 -6.01
N GLU A 36 14.17 -28.04 -5.23
CA GLU A 36 14.23 -29.15 -4.25
C GLU A 36 14.00 -28.66 -2.81
N ASP A 37 13.93 -27.34 -2.60
CA ASP A 37 13.86 -26.69 -1.30
C ASP A 37 12.54 -25.90 -1.13
N PHE A 38 11.49 -26.26 -1.87
CA PHE A 38 10.21 -25.55 -1.83
C PHE A 38 9.55 -25.71 -0.45
N VAL A 39 9.27 -24.58 0.21
CA VAL A 39 8.69 -24.55 1.55
C VAL A 39 7.55 -23.53 1.60
N PHE A 40 6.43 -23.96 2.16
CA PHE A 40 5.33 -23.10 2.55
C PHE A 40 5.67 -22.36 3.84
N GLN A 41 5.33 -21.08 3.89
CA GLN A 41 5.45 -20.25 5.09
C GLN A 41 4.11 -19.67 5.52
N LYS A 42 4.05 -19.28 6.81
CA LYS A 42 2.91 -18.57 7.36
C LYS A 42 2.58 -17.33 6.53
N ASN A 43 1.35 -16.84 6.66
CA ASN A 43 0.86 -15.65 5.94
C ASN A 43 0.89 -15.80 4.40
N GLY A 44 0.87 -17.04 3.89
CA GLY A 44 0.76 -17.31 2.46
C GLY A 44 2.07 -17.11 1.68
N PHE A 45 3.23 -16.99 2.33
CA PHE A 45 4.51 -16.83 1.64
C PHE A 45 5.11 -18.16 1.19
N LEU A 46 5.92 -18.12 0.13
CA LEU A 46 6.67 -19.26 -0.42
C LEU A 46 8.18 -18.98 -0.39
N ILE A 47 8.99 -20.01 -0.12
CA ILE A 47 10.46 -19.94 -0.10
C ILE A 47 11.07 -21.16 -0.80
N GLY A 48 12.31 -21.00 -1.28
CA GLY A 48 13.06 -22.04 -2.00
C GLY A 48 12.77 -22.04 -3.49
N TYR A 49 11.82 -21.21 -3.92
CA TYR A 49 11.50 -20.92 -5.30
C TYR A 49 10.98 -19.49 -5.38
N SER A 50 11.43 -18.73 -6.38
CA SER A 50 11.04 -17.34 -6.58
C SER A 50 10.71 -17.11 -8.03
N HIS A 51 9.42 -16.96 -8.32
CA HIS A 51 8.93 -16.69 -9.66
C HIS A 51 7.61 -15.90 -9.60
N PRO A 52 7.36 -14.92 -10.47
CA PRO A 52 6.15 -14.09 -10.41
C PRO A 52 4.82 -14.86 -10.51
N ASN A 53 4.85 -16.09 -11.04
CA ASN A 53 3.67 -16.95 -11.16
C ASN A 53 3.39 -17.75 -9.88
N GLU A 54 4.35 -17.88 -8.96
CA GLU A 54 4.25 -18.67 -7.74
C GLU A 54 4.77 -17.84 -6.56
N MET A 55 3.96 -16.87 -6.14
CA MET A 55 4.33 -15.90 -5.12
C MET A 55 3.67 -16.17 -3.77
N PHE A 56 2.42 -16.64 -3.82
CA PHE A 56 1.61 -16.85 -2.62
C PHE A 56 0.92 -18.21 -2.65
N TRP A 57 0.41 -18.63 -1.49
CA TRP A 57 -0.42 -19.82 -1.37
C TRP A 57 -1.56 -19.62 -0.38
N GLU A 58 -2.62 -20.39 -0.57
CA GLU A 58 -3.74 -20.51 0.35
C GLU A 58 -4.35 -21.92 0.27
N ILE A 59 -5.19 -22.26 1.25
CA ILE A 59 -6.02 -23.47 1.22
C ILE A 59 -7.45 -23.04 0.89
N ASP A 60 -8.04 -23.69 -0.11
CA ASP A 60 -9.42 -23.50 -0.52
C ASP A 60 -10.12 -24.87 -0.58
N GLY A 61 -10.95 -25.14 0.44
CA GLY A 61 -11.55 -26.45 0.65
C GLY A 61 -10.49 -27.54 0.81
N GLU A 62 -10.46 -28.49 -0.12
CA GLU A 62 -9.50 -29.61 -0.15
C GLU A 62 -8.28 -29.34 -1.05
N CYS A 63 -8.20 -28.15 -1.65
CA CYS A 63 -7.16 -27.79 -2.59
C CYS A 63 -6.15 -26.79 -1.98
N VAL A 64 -4.93 -26.83 -2.48
CA VAL A 64 -3.89 -25.83 -2.22
C VAL A 64 -3.75 -24.97 -3.46
N ASN A 65 -4.11 -23.70 -3.38
CA ASN A 65 -3.96 -22.76 -4.48
C ASN A 65 -2.57 -22.12 -4.40
N ILE A 66 -1.85 -22.10 -5.52
CA ILE A 66 -0.69 -21.25 -5.74
C ILE A 66 -1.13 -20.04 -6.55
N LEU A 67 -0.77 -18.86 -6.08
CA LEU A 67 -1.17 -17.59 -6.66
C LEU A 67 0.03 -16.82 -7.19
N ASP A 68 -0.18 -16.11 -8.29
CA ASP A 68 0.79 -15.17 -8.84
C ASP A 68 0.85 -13.85 -8.06
N GLN A 69 1.72 -12.95 -8.51
CA GLN A 69 1.84 -11.57 -8.00
C GLN A 69 0.56 -10.72 -8.10
N ASN A 70 -0.45 -11.15 -8.86
CA ASN A 70 -1.75 -10.49 -8.98
C ASN A 70 -2.82 -11.13 -8.08
N GLY A 71 -2.46 -12.18 -7.34
CA GLY A 71 -3.38 -12.96 -6.53
C GLY A 71 -4.29 -13.87 -7.35
N ARG A 72 -3.91 -14.22 -8.59
CA ARG A 72 -4.68 -15.16 -9.41
C ARG A 72 -4.07 -16.55 -9.35
N ILE A 73 -4.93 -17.56 -9.31
CA ILE A 73 -4.54 -18.96 -9.23
C ILE A 73 -3.79 -19.37 -10.50
N THR A 74 -2.52 -19.72 -10.35
CA THR A 74 -1.69 -20.31 -11.41
C THR A 74 -1.65 -21.83 -11.31
N CYS A 75 -1.86 -22.38 -10.12
CA CYS A 75 -2.04 -23.82 -9.95
C CYS A 75 -2.99 -24.10 -8.80
N GLN A 76 -3.95 -25.00 -9.02
CA GLN A 76 -4.79 -25.55 -7.97
C GLN A 76 -4.36 -27.00 -7.76
N PHE A 77 -3.68 -27.25 -6.65
CA PHE A 77 -3.19 -28.56 -6.30
C PHE A 77 -4.23 -29.34 -5.52
N SER A 78 -4.44 -30.59 -5.95
CA SER A 78 -5.20 -31.59 -5.20
C SER A 78 -4.27 -32.72 -4.75
N SER A 79 -4.62 -33.38 -3.65
CA SER A 79 -3.90 -34.56 -3.17
C SER A 79 -3.85 -35.63 -4.26
N GLN A 80 -2.67 -36.19 -4.48
CA GLN A 80 -2.43 -37.27 -5.44
C GLN A 80 -2.06 -38.55 -4.70
N GLN A 81 -2.23 -39.71 -5.35
CA GLN A 81 -1.60 -40.93 -4.87
C GLN A 81 -0.08 -40.77 -4.96
N GLY A 82 0.57 -40.85 -3.79
CA GLY A 82 2.02 -40.87 -3.61
C GLY A 82 2.47 -42.18 -2.97
N PRO A 83 3.77 -42.50 -3.06
CA PRO A 83 4.37 -43.59 -2.28
C PRO A 83 4.36 -43.25 -0.78
N ASP A 84 4.04 -44.25 0.06
CA ASP A 84 4.28 -44.31 1.52
C ASP A 84 4.02 -43.03 2.35
N ASP A 85 2.77 -42.73 2.74
CA ASP A 85 2.36 -41.64 3.67
C ASP A 85 2.89 -40.21 3.38
N LEU A 86 3.68 -40.01 2.32
CA LEU A 86 4.27 -38.74 1.91
C LEU A 86 3.25 -37.88 1.17
N ILE A 87 3.25 -36.58 1.45
CA ILE A 87 2.34 -35.64 0.80
C ILE A 87 2.76 -35.45 -0.65
N ARG A 88 1.81 -35.70 -1.55
CA ARG A 88 1.95 -35.42 -2.97
C ARG A 88 0.77 -34.59 -3.47
N LEU A 89 1.08 -33.47 -4.10
CA LEU A 89 0.14 -32.48 -4.60
C LEU A 89 0.34 -32.30 -6.10
N GLY A 90 -0.75 -32.24 -6.87
CA GLY A 90 -0.69 -32.18 -8.33
C GLY A 90 -1.81 -31.33 -8.94
N GLY A 91 -1.47 -30.60 -10.00
CA GLY A 91 -2.37 -29.63 -10.63
C GLY A 91 -1.84 -29.13 -11.97
N TYR A 92 -2.74 -28.71 -12.86
CA TYR A 92 -2.34 -28.10 -14.12
C TYR A 92 -1.97 -26.63 -13.92
N PHE A 93 -0.88 -26.20 -14.56
CA PHE A 93 -0.47 -24.81 -14.59
C PHE A 93 -1.37 -24.00 -15.52
N ARG A 94 -1.82 -22.84 -15.05
CA ARG A 94 -2.59 -21.84 -15.78
C ARG A 94 -1.68 -20.67 -16.10
N ASP A 95 -1.49 -20.38 -17.38
CA ASP A 95 -0.49 -19.42 -17.83
C ASP A 95 -1.03 -17.97 -17.77
N PRO A 96 -0.44 -17.09 -16.93
CA PRO A 96 -0.85 -15.68 -16.86
C PRO A 96 -0.67 -14.92 -18.18
N ALA A 97 0.26 -15.34 -19.05
CA ALA A 97 0.47 -14.73 -20.36
C ALA A 97 -0.65 -15.07 -21.36
N SER A 98 -1.29 -16.23 -21.18
CA SER A 98 -2.40 -16.72 -22.00
C SER A 98 -3.75 -16.55 -21.32
N GLY A 99 -3.93 -15.51 -20.50
CA GLY A 99 -5.22 -15.22 -19.86
C GLY A 99 -5.64 -16.25 -18.81
N TYR A 100 -4.68 -16.95 -18.18
CA TYR A 100 -4.89 -18.03 -17.21
C TYR A 100 -5.57 -19.26 -17.82
N GLU A 101 -5.41 -19.47 -19.13
CA GLU A 101 -5.75 -20.72 -19.77
C GLU A 101 -4.92 -21.87 -19.21
N GLN A 102 -5.57 -23.02 -19.02
CA GLN A 102 -4.91 -24.23 -18.56
C GLN A 102 -3.94 -24.75 -19.62
N THR A 103 -2.71 -25.00 -19.22
CA THR A 103 -1.67 -25.55 -20.09
C THR A 103 -1.56 -27.06 -19.94
N ARG A 104 -0.76 -27.69 -20.82
CA ARG A 104 -0.35 -29.10 -20.68
C ARG A 104 0.67 -29.35 -19.56
N ASN A 105 1.18 -28.30 -18.93
CA ASN A 105 2.18 -28.45 -17.88
C ASN A 105 1.49 -28.86 -16.58
N PHE A 106 1.75 -30.09 -16.15
CA PHE A 106 1.27 -30.59 -14.87
C PHE A 106 2.35 -30.39 -13.82
N HIS A 107 2.06 -29.54 -12.85
CA HIS A 107 2.92 -29.22 -11.73
C HIS A 107 2.70 -30.23 -10.61
N VAL A 108 3.77 -30.61 -9.93
CA VAL A 108 3.72 -31.53 -8.81
C VAL A 108 4.62 -31.02 -7.69
N LEU A 109 4.11 -31.06 -6.46
CA LEU A 109 4.90 -30.94 -5.23
C LEU A 109 4.94 -32.32 -4.55
N GLU A 110 6.13 -32.84 -4.35
CA GLU A 110 6.36 -34.11 -3.65
C GLU A 110 7.16 -33.83 -2.38
N GLU A 111 6.62 -34.24 -1.22
CA GLU A 111 7.36 -34.21 0.04
C GLU A 111 8.69 -34.96 -0.12
N ASN A 112 9.77 -34.35 0.35
CA ASN A 112 11.10 -34.92 0.29
C ASN A 112 11.75 -34.96 1.68
N SER A 113 12.90 -35.63 1.77
CA SER A 113 13.63 -35.83 3.03
C SER A 113 14.48 -34.61 3.46
N SER A 114 14.40 -33.49 2.74
CA SER A 114 15.17 -32.28 3.07
C SER A 114 14.66 -31.65 4.38
N ASP A 115 15.60 -31.19 5.20
CA ASP A 115 15.31 -30.44 6.43
C ASP A 115 15.14 -28.93 6.19
N SER A 116 14.99 -28.49 4.93
CA SER A 116 14.95 -27.06 4.57
C SER A 116 13.92 -26.27 5.37
N HIS A 117 12.75 -26.86 5.64
CA HIS A 117 11.68 -26.27 6.45
C HIS A 117 12.09 -25.97 7.90
N THR A 118 13.09 -26.67 8.45
CA THR A 118 13.64 -26.45 9.80
C THR A 118 14.77 -25.41 9.83
N LYS A 119 15.38 -25.10 8.67
CA LYS A 119 16.44 -24.10 8.56
C LYS A 119 15.89 -22.70 8.86
N VAL A 120 16.71 -21.88 9.50
CA VAL A 120 16.36 -20.51 9.90
C VAL A 120 16.67 -19.52 8.78
N GLN A 121 15.94 -18.41 8.78
CA GLN A 121 16.23 -17.26 7.92
C GLN A 121 16.99 -16.20 8.73
N SER A 122 17.71 -15.34 8.01
CA SER A 122 18.30 -14.14 8.58
C SER A 122 17.78 -12.89 7.88
N PHE A 123 17.58 -11.82 8.64
CA PHE A 123 17.06 -10.55 8.13
C PHE A 123 17.98 -9.41 8.54
N ASP A 124 18.27 -8.49 7.63
CA ASP A 124 18.72 -7.16 7.99
C ASP A 124 17.59 -6.36 8.68
N LEU A 125 17.96 -5.29 9.38
CA LEU A 125 17.03 -4.44 10.10
C LEU A 125 16.62 -3.18 9.32
N PHE A 126 17.55 -2.32 8.93
CA PHE A 126 17.23 -0.98 8.43
C PHE A 126 16.96 -1.00 6.93
N ASP A 127 15.90 -0.32 6.50
CA ASP A 127 15.37 -0.38 5.13
C ASP A 127 14.99 -1.80 4.66
N THR A 128 14.94 -2.74 5.62
CA THR A 128 14.53 -4.16 5.46
C THR A 128 13.32 -4.50 6.34
N LEU A 129 13.47 -4.44 7.68
CA LEU A 129 12.39 -4.66 8.65
C LEU A 129 11.80 -3.36 9.20
N VAL A 130 12.60 -2.30 9.28
CA VAL A 130 12.15 -0.95 9.65
C VAL A 130 12.56 0.04 8.58
N ALA A 131 11.70 1.03 8.33
CA ALA A 131 12.00 2.17 7.49
C ALA A 131 11.97 3.45 8.32
N ARG A 132 12.61 4.49 7.79
CA ARG A 132 12.52 5.85 8.31
C ARG A 132 11.42 6.63 7.59
N ARG A 133 10.78 7.57 8.29
CA ARG A 133 9.81 8.55 7.72
C ARG A 133 10.46 9.49 6.72
N CYS A 134 11.75 9.75 6.88
CA CYS A 134 12.57 10.41 5.86
C CYS A 134 13.20 9.37 4.92
N TYR A 135 13.33 9.70 3.64
CA TYR A 135 13.99 8.80 2.68
C TYR A 135 15.52 8.80 2.84
N ASN A 136 16.11 9.96 3.15
CA ASN A 136 17.55 10.06 3.40
C ASN A 136 17.82 9.98 4.92
N PRO A 137 18.64 9.04 5.42
CA PRO A 137 18.97 8.94 6.84
C PRO A 137 19.68 10.18 7.40
N LEU A 138 20.40 10.95 6.56
CA LEU A 138 21.04 12.20 7.00
C LEU A 138 20.04 13.27 7.47
N GLU A 139 18.76 13.13 7.14
CA GLU A 139 17.73 14.05 7.60
C GLU A 139 17.57 14.02 9.12
N ILE A 140 17.81 12.88 9.77
CA ILE A 140 17.80 12.77 11.23
C ILE A 140 18.80 13.74 11.86
N PHE A 141 20.04 13.77 11.34
CA PHE A 141 21.06 14.69 11.84
C PHE A 141 20.69 16.16 11.58
N ARG A 142 20.04 16.45 10.45
CA ARG A 142 19.56 17.82 10.13
C ARG A 142 18.42 18.25 11.04
N ILE A 143 17.56 17.33 11.46
CA ILE A 143 16.51 17.62 12.45
C ILE A 143 17.15 17.96 13.79
N VAL A 144 18.12 17.15 14.25
CA VAL A 144 18.88 17.43 15.47
C VAL A 144 19.58 18.79 15.40
N GLU A 145 20.26 19.10 14.28
CA GLU A 145 20.90 20.39 14.05
C GLU A 145 19.91 21.56 14.21
N ARG A 146 18.74 21.49 13.55
CA ARG A 146 17.71 22.53 13.64
C ARG A 146 17.16 22.68 15.05
N LYS A 147 16.86 21.57 15.73
CA LYS A 147 16.31 21.58 17.10
C LYS A 147 17.32 22.07 18.13
N ALA A 148 18.59 21.72 17.97
CA ALA A 148 19.66 22.14 18.89
C ALA A 148 20.17 23.56 18.63
N GLY A 149 19.90 24.13 17.45
CA GLY A 149 20.44 25.43 17.05
C GLY A 149 21.95 25.42 16.86
N LEU A 150 22.55 24.26 16.55
CA LEU A 150 24.00 24.09 16.39
C LEU A 150 24.37 23.97 14.91
N ALA A 151 24.74 25.09 14.29
CA ALA A 151 25.10 25.14 12.88
C ALA A 151 26.22 24.15 12.51
N ASN A 152 26.08 23.53 11.34
CA ASN A 152 27.01 22.53 10.77
C ASN A 152 27.12 21.21 11.55
N PHE A 153 26.26 20.97 12.54
CA PHE A 153 26.26 19.72 13.30
C PHE A 153 26.07 18.51 12.39
N ALA A 154 25.10 18.52 11.48
CA ALA A 154 24.76 17.35 10.66
C ALA A 154 25.93 16.95 9.74
N ASP A 155 26.55 17.93 9.08
CA ASP A 155 27.72 17.71 8.21
C ASP A 155 28.92 17.19 9.02
N LYS A 156 29.21 17.81 10.18
CA LYS A 156 30.30 17.38 11.04
C LYS A 156 30.08 15.96 11.56
N ARG A 157 28.89 15.67 12.09
CA ARG A 157 28.48 14.35 12.61
C ARG A 157 28.62 13.26 11.55
N HIS A 158 28.20 13.52 10.31
CA HIS A 158 28.35 12.56 9.22
C HIS A 158 29.81 12.34 8.82
N LYS A 159 30.60 13.41 8.67
CA LYS A 159 32.03 13.32 8.33
C LYS A 159 32.84 12.59 9.40
N THR A 160 32.55 12.80 10.67
CA THR A 160 33.22 12.11 11.78
C THR A 160 33.01 10.60 11.68
N GLU A 161 31.78 10.14 11.44
CA GLU A 161 31.51 8.71 11.23
C GLU A 161 32.24 8.15 10.00
N MET A 162 32.19 8.85 8.87
CA MET A 162 32.89 8.42 7.65
C MET A 162 34.41 8.34 7.83
N SER A 163 34.98 9.10 8.77
CA SER A 163 36.43 9.05 9.07
C SER A 163 36.88 7.75 9.75
N ILE A 164 35.95 7.05 10.43
CA ILE A 164 36.21 5.80 11.17
C ILE A 164 35.52 4.58 10.56
N PHE A 165 34.53 4.79 9.69
CA PHE A 165 33.76 3.75 9.02
C PHE A 165 34.68 2.71 8.34
N GLY A 166 34.44 1.43 8.63
CA GLY A 166 35.18 0.30 8.08
C GLY A 166 36.62 0.11 8.59
N ARG A 167 37.10 0.91 9.54
CA ARG A 167 38.47 0.79 10.08
C ARG A 167 38.55 -0.08 11.34
N LEU A 168 37.70 0.20 12.34
CA LEU A 168 37.68 -0.46 13.65
C LEU A 168 36.25 -0.50 14.21
N PRO A 169 35.89 -1.47 15.10
CA PRO A 169 34.57 -1.49 15.71
C PRO A 169 34.34 -0.17 16.46
N TYR A 170 33.19 0.46 16.23
CA TYR A 170 32.83 1.74 16.83
C TYR A 170 31.33 1.77 17.10
N GLY A 171 30.93 2.53 18.12
CA GLY A 171 29.55 2.87 18.43
C GLY A 171 29.32 4.37 18.39
N ILE A 172 28.09 4.77 18.69
CA ILE A 172 27.68 6.18 18.73
C ILE A 172 28.56 7.00 19.69
N ASP A 173 28.98 6.43 20.82
CA ASP A 173 29.84 7.12 21.80
C ASP A 173 31.19 7.51 21.21
N ASP A 174 31.81 6.65 20.40
CA ASP A 174 33.09 6.94 19.75
C ASP A 174 32.99 8.13 18.81
N ILE A 175 31.88 8.23 18.05
CA ILE A 175 31.63 9.33 17.13
C ILE A 175 31.56 10.65 17.90
N TYR A 176 30.79 10.69 18.98
CA TYR A 176 30.65 11.88 19.81
C TYR A 176 31.94 12.23 20.56
N ASN A 177 32.68 11.24 21.04
CA ASN A 177 33.98 11.44 21.69
C ASN A 177 35.00 12.07 20.73
N ILE A 178 35.01 11.69 19.45
CA ILE A 178 35.86 12.33 18.44
C ILE A 178 35.46 13.80 18.25
N MET A 179 34.16 14.11 18.15
CA MET A 179 33.71 15.50 18.02
C MET A 179 34.06 16.36 19.25
N VAL A 180 34.13 15.76 20.45
CA VAL A 180 34.63 16.43 21.66
C VAL A 180 36.15 16.63 21.61
N ALA A 181 36.89 15.59 21.22
CA ALA A 181 38.36 15.65 21.09
C ALA A 181 38.82 16.69 20.05
N GLU A 182 38.04 16.89 19.00
CA GLU A 182 38.26 17.93 17.98
C GLU A 182 37.77 19.33 18.41
N ALA A 183 37.35 19.49 19.67
CA ALA A 183 36.80 20.72 20.25
C ALA A 183 35.59 21.31 19.49
N PHE A 184 34.88 20.48 18.71
CA PHE A 184 33.64 20.90 18.06
C PHE A 184 32.46 20.90 19.05
N LEU A 185 32.44 19.95 19.99
CA LEU A 185 31.46 19.88 21.08
C LEU A 185 32.16 19.93 22.44
N THR A 186 31.45 20.47 23.44
CA THR A 186 31.71 20.15 24.85
C THR A 186 31.11 18.77 25.20
N GLU A 187 31.59 18.12 26.26
CA GLU A 187 31.02 16.85 26.75
C GLU A 187 29.51 16.98 27.04
N LYS A 188 29.08 18.12 27.60
CA LYS A 188 27.67 18.39 27.86
C LYS A 188 26.85 18.45 26.56
N GLN A 189 27.35 19.14 25.54
CA GLN A 189 26.68 19.18 24.23
C GLN A 189 26.62 17.80 23.59
N ALA A 190 27.71 17.03 23.66
CA ALA A 190 27.76 15.67 23.12
C ALA A 190 26.70 14.76 23.75
N ASN A 191 26.54 14.79 25.07
CA ASN A 191 25.51 14.00 25.75
C ASN A 191 24.08 14.40 25.34
N VAL A 192 23.80 15.70 25.23
CA VAL A 192 22.47 16.20 24.80
C VAL A 192 22.19 15.82 23.35
N LEU A 193 23.12 16.09 22.44
CA LEU A 193 22.95 15.83 21.00
C LEU A 193 22.84 14.33 20.70
N LYS A 194 23.60 13.48 21.40
CA LYS A 194 23.49 12.02 21.30
C LYS A 194 22.10 11.53 21.72
N TRP A 195 21.55 12.08 22.80
CA TRP A 195 20.20 11.74 23.25
C TRP A 195 19.16 12.20 22.23
N MET A 196 19.28 13.43 21.71
CA MET A 196 18.43 13.93 20.63
C MET A 196 18.53 13.06 19.37
N GLU A 197 19.72 12.63 18.95
CA GLU A 197 19.89 11.73 17.79
C GLU A 197 19.14 10.42 17.97
N LEU A 198 19.23 9.79 19.15
CA LEU A 198 18.48 8.57 19.46
C LEU A 198 16.96 8.80 19.51
N GLU A 199 16.52 9.93 20.06
CA GLU A 199 15.10 10.30 20.12
C GLU A 199 14.54 10.55 18.71
N GLU A 200 15.22 11.34 17.88
CA GLU A 200 14.80 11.57 16.50
C GLU A 200 14.82 10.27 15.68
N GLU A 201 15.85 9.43 15.83
CA GLU A 201 15.89 8.14 15.16
C GLU A 201 14.66 7.30 15.56
N TRP A 202 14.34 7.21 16.86
CA TRP A 202 13.18 6.50 17.36
C TRP A 202 11.85 7.01 16.79
N ASP A 203 11.68 8.33 16.78
CA ASP A 203 10.45 9.00 16.34
C ASP A 203 10.23 8.89 14.82
N HIS A 204 11.29 8.59 14.06
CA HIS A 204 11.20 8.44 12.61
C HIS A 204 11.14 6.98 12.15
N LEU A 205 11.35 6.01 13.03
CA LEU A 205 11.24 4.59 12.69
C LEU A 205 9.80 4.07 12.73
N PHE A 206 9.48 3.22 11.75
CA PHE A 206 8.25 2.44 11.65
C PHE A 206 8.52 1.08 10.96
N PRO A 207 7.71 0.04 11.21
CA PRO A 207 7.93 -1.28 10.62
C PRO A 207 7.60 -1.33 9.13
N ILE A 208 8.33 -2.16 8.39
CA ILE A 208 7.95 -2.62 7.05
C ILE A 208 7.12 -3.89 7.24
N GLY A 209 5.81 -3.73 7.34
CA GLY A 209 4.87 -4.78 7.75
C GLY A 209 4.99 -6.06 6.90
N ASP A 210 5.24 -5.93 5.59
CA ASP A 210 5.40 -7.06 4.67
C ASP A 210 6.57 -7.97 5.05
N VAL A 211 7.73 -7.37 5.35
CA VAL A 211 8.95 -8.13 5.66
C VAL A 211 8.89 -8.65 7.09
N VAL A 212 8.36 -7.85 8.03
CA VAL A 212 8.11 -8.29 9.41
C VAL A 212 7.21 -9.52 9.44
N ALA A 213 6.16 -9.58 8.60
CA ALA A 213 5.25 -10.72 8.53
C ALA A 213 5.91 -12.03 8.06
N ARG A 214 7.09 -11.97 7.44
CA ARG A 214 7.88 -13.13 6.98
C ARG A 214 8.79 -13.71 8.07
N VAL A 215 9.01 -12.98 9.15
CA VAL A 215 9.91 -13.38 10.24
C VAL A 215 9.24 -14.43 11.12
N ASN A 216 9.83 -15.62 11.24
CA ASN A 216 9.42 -16.64 12.21
C ASN A 216 10.12 -16.43 13.55
N SER A 217 9.59 -17.01 14.63
CA SER A 217 10.13 -16.83 15.99
C SER A 217 11.59 -17.26 16.13
N ASN A 218 12.02 -18.25 15.36
CA ASN A 218 13.37 -18.84 15.44
C ASN A 218 14.35 -18.21 14.44
N ASP A 219 13.87 -17.30 13.57
CA ASP A 219 14.73 -16.58 12.64
C ASP A 219 15.63 -15.59 13.40
N ILE A 220 16.69 -15.10 12.75
CA ILE A 220 17.68 -14.22 13.36
C ILE A 220 17.76 -12.87 12.65
N ILE A 221 18.15 -11.83 13.40
CA ILE A 221 18.36 -10.49 12.87
C ILE A 221 19.86 -10.19 12.83
N ILE A 222 20.36 -9.71 11.70
CA ILE A 222 21.77 -9.35 11.50
C ILE A 222 21.86 -7.92 10.97
N SER A 223 22.30 -6.98 11.82
CA SER A 223 22.40 -5.57 11.46
C SER A 223 23.81 -5.03 11.66
N ASP A 224 24.28 -4.27 10.67
CA ASP A 224 25.49 -3.46 10.75
C ASP A 224 25.08 -2.01 11.11
N MET A 225 25.14 -1.64 12.39
CA MET A 225 24.69 -0.34 12.91
C MET A 225 25.54 0.13 14.10
N TYR A 226 25.82 1.43 14.16
CA TYR A 226 26.59 2.09 15.23
C TYR A 226 25.76 2.40 16.49
N LEU A 227 24.44 2.22 16.43
CA LEU A 227 23.52 2.53 17.52
C LEU A 227 23.63 1.52 18.67
N PRO A 228 23.32 1.92 19.92
CA PRO A 228 23.44 1.03 21.06
C PRO A 228 22.56 -0.22 20.94
N ARG A 229 23.06 -1.38 21.40
CA ARG A 229 22.29 -2.65 21.41
C ARG A 229 20.91 -2.50 22.03
N ALA A 230 20.82 -1.86 23.20
CA ALA A 230 19.54 -1.67 23.90
C ALA A 230 18.53 -0.86 23.07
N PHE A 231 19.00 0.10 22.27
CA PHE A 231 18.16 0.86 21.35
C PHE A 231 17.62 -0.04 20.23
N ILE A 232 18.49 -0.85 19.62
CA ILE A 232 18.11 -1.75 18.52
C ILE A 232 17.15 -2.85 19.00
N GLU A 233 17.42 -3.43 20.17
CA GLU A 233 16.51 -4.42 20.78
C GLU A 233 15.14 -3.81 21.06
N ARG A 234 15.10 -2.56 21.55
CA ARG A 234 13.85 -1.81 21.72
C ARG A 234 13.12 -1.59 20.38
N VAL A 235 13.83 -1.22 19.31
CA VAL A 235 13.25 -1.07 17.97
C VAL A 235 12.60 -2.38 17.51
N LEU A 236 13.29 -3.52 17.64
CA LEU A 236 12.73 -4.82 17.29
C LEU A 236 11.46 -5.13 18.07
N THR A 237 11.45 -4.93 19.39
CA THR A 237 10.31 -5.32 20.22
C THR A 237 9.12 -4.38 20.05
N GLU A 238 9.34 -3.07 20.07
CA GLU A 238 8.25 -2.08 20.14
C GLU A 238 7.81 -1.57 18.75
N LYS A 239 8.69 -1.55 17.74
CA LYS A 239 8.32 -1.13 16.38
C LYS A 239 7.92 -2.32 15.51
N CYS A 240 8.65 -3.43 15.59
CA CYS A 240 8.39 -4.60 14.76
C CYS A 240 7.55 -5.68 15.45
N GLY A 241 7.44 -5.67 16.79
CA GLY A 241 6.79 -6.76 17.53
C GLY A 241 7.61 -8.06 17.51
N LEU A 242 8.93 -7.98 17.38
CA LEU A 242 9.84 -9.11 17.24
C LEU A 242 10.75 -9.28 18.47
N THR A 243 10.97 -10.53 18.87
CA THR A 243 11.88 -10.91 19.99
C THR A 243 13.04 -11.79 19.51
N ASN A 244 13.30 -11.78 18.20
CA ASN A 244 14.30 -12.59 17.54
C ASN A 244 15.72 -12.28 18.03
N LYS A 245 16.63 -13.26 17.91
CA LYS A 245 18.03 -13.09 18.31
C LYS A 245 18.72 -12.04 17.42
N LEU A 246 19.29 -11.01 18.05
CA LEU A 246 20.01 -9.93 17.38
C LEU A 246 21.54 -10.16 17.39
N TYR A 247 22.10 -10.21 16.17
CA TYR A 247 23.51 -10.05 15.88
C TYR A 247 23.77 -8.63 15.39
N LEU A 248 24.39 -7.83 16.25
CA LEU A 248 24.69 -6.42 15.99
C LEU A 248 26.19 -6.25 15.82
N SER A 249 26.59 -5.69 14.68
CA SER A 249 27.95 -5.27 14.39
C SER A 249 27.91 -3.89 13.73
N ASN A 250 29.03 -3.34 13.24
CA ASN A 250 29.04 -2.06 12.51
C ASN A 250 29.54 -2.17 11.06
N TYR A 251 30.19 -3.27 10.69
CA TYR A 251 30.63 -3.57 9.31
C TYR A 251 30.89 -5.06 9.07
N GLY A 252 30.36 -5.94 9.92
CA GLY A 252 30.60 -7.37 9.93
C GLY A 252 30.06 -8.07 8.69
N LYS A 253 28.92 -7.61 8.16
CA LYS A 253 28.40 -8.08 6.86
C LYS A 253 29.27 -7.55 5.73
N HIS A 254 29.52 -6.25 5.68
CA HIS A 254 30.33 -5.63 4.61
C HIS A 254 31.72 -6.28 4.45
N HIS A 255 32.37 -6.64 5.56
CA HIS A 255 33.69 -7.29 5.57
C HIS A 255 33.63 -8.81 5.68
N ARG A 256 32.45 -9.43 5.53
CA ARG A 256 32.27 -10.89 5.53
C ARG A 256 32.66 -11.60 6.83
N LYS A 257 32.85 -10.86 7.93
CA LYS A 257 33.36 -11.39 9.20
C LYS A 257 32.31 -12.14 10.01
N ILE A 258 31.03 -11.80 9.83
CA ILE A 258 29.94 -12.34 10.64
C ILE A 258 29.51 -13.74 10.18
N TRP A 259 29.59 -14.04 8.88
CA TRP A 259 29.01 -15.27 8.31
C TRP A 259 29.62 -16.57 8.82
N PRO A 260 30.95 -16.69 9.04
CA PRO A 260 31.52 -17.91 9.63
C PRO A 260 30.95 -18.26 11.01
N GLU A 261 30.77 -17.26 11.88
CA GLU A 261 30.19 -17.45 13.21
C GLU A 261 28.73 -17.88 13.12
N ILE A 262 27.96 -17.22 12.25
CA ILE A 262 26.55 -17.53 12.02
C ILE A 262 26.38 -18.94 11.48
N LEU A 263 27.16 -19.34 10.47
CA LEU A 263 27.09 -20.68 9.87
C LEU A 263 27.61 -21.78 10.80
N GLY A 264 28.48 -21.44 11.75
CA GLY A 264 28.89 -22.36 12.81
C GLY A 264 27.78 -22.66 13.83
N THR A 265 26.79 -21.76 13.96
CA THR A 265 25.69 -21.88 14.92
C THR A 265 24.38 -22.31 14.27
N TYR A 266 24.12 -21.86 13.04
CA TYR A 266 22.84 -22.01 12.35
C TYR A 266 23.01 -22.62 10.96
N LYS A 267 22.03 -23.44 10.58
CA LYS A 267 21.78 -23.77 9.18
C LYS A 267 20.87 -22.68 8.58
N LEU A 268 21.47 -21.75 7.84
CA LEU A 268 20.72 -20.70 7.17
C LEU A 268 20.05 -21.23 5.89
N ARG A 269 18.77 -20.90 5.72
CA ARG A 269 18.04 -21.08 4.46
C ARG A 269 18.33 -19.93 3.50
N SER A 270 18.19 -18.70 3.98
CA SER A 270 18.42 -17.49 3.20
C SER A 270 18.69 -16.27 4.08
N HIS A 271 19.19 -15.21 3.45
CA HIS A 271 19.31 -13.88 4.01
C HIS A 271 18.44 -12.88 3.24
N PHE A 272 17.76 -11.98 3.97
CA PHE A 272 16.96 -10.88 3.43
C PHE A 272 17.62 -9.55 3.80
N GLY A 273 17.83 -8.68 2.82
CA GLY A 273 18.30 -7.31 3.09
C GLY A 273 18.25 -6.43 1.85
N ASP A 274 18.41 -5.12 2.05
CA ASP A 274 18.26 -4.11 1.00
C ASP A 274 19.59 -3.77 0.31
N ASN A 275 20.72 -4.00 0.98
CA ASN A 275 22.02 -3.58 0.51
C ASN A 275 22.67 -4.62 -0.40
N ILE A 276 22.93 -4.27 -1.66
CA ILE A 276 23.55 -5.18 -2.63
C ILE A 276 24.92 -5.70 -2.16
N GLN A 277 25.74 -4.86 -1.53
CA GLN A 277 27.08 -5.28 -1.10
C GLN A 277 27.01 -6.12 0.19
N ALA A 278 26.34 -5.61 1.22
CA ALA A 278 26.33 -6.22 2.55
C ALA A 278 25.37 -7.41 2.67
N ASP A 279 24.23 -7.39 1.97
CA ASP A 279 23.16 -8.38 2.14
C ASP A 279 22.98 -9.31 0.95
N ILE A 280 23.59 -9.01 -0.21
CA ILE A 280 23.54 -9.89 -1.38
C ILE A 280 24.92 -10.49 -1.65
N ILE A 281 25.90 -9.67 -2.04
CA ILE A 281 27.23 -10.14 -2.45
C ILE A 281 27.95 -10.83 -1.29
N SER A 282 27.89 -10.26 -0.09
CA SER A 282 28.57 -10.82 1.07
C SER A 282 28.05 -12.21 1.46
N PRO A 283 26.78 -12.42 1.84
CA PRO A 283 26.29 -13.75 2.23
C PRO A 283 26.35 -14.77 1.09
N SER A 284 26.11 -14.35 -0.15
CA SER A 284 26.20 -15.23 -1.33
C SER A 284 27.61 -15.83 -1.49
N SER A 285 28.66 -15.10 -1.12
CA SER A 285 30.05 -15.61 -1.13
C SER A 285 30.31 -16.75 -0.14
N PHE A 286 29.37 -17.03 0.78
CA PHE A 286 29.39 -18.17 1.72
C PHE A 286 28.34 -19.24 1.37
N GLY A 287 27.76 -19.20 0.17
CA GLY A 287 26.75 -20.16 -0.28
C GLY A 287 25.36 -19.96 0.35
N ILE A 288 25.10 -18.80 0.97
CA ILE A 288 23.79 -18.47 1.54
C ILE A 288 22.90 -17.94 0.41
N ALA A 289 21.68 -18.46 0.29
CA ALA A 289 20.69 -17.92 -0.65
C ALA A 289 20.25 -16.51 -0.23
N VAL A 290 20.00 -15.62 -1.17
CA VAL A 290 19.80 -14.19 -0.89
C VAL A 290 18.50 -13.68 -1.49
N ASN A 291 17.82 -12.80 -0.74
CA ASN A 291 16.59 -12.13 -1.15
C ASN A 291 16.79 -10.62 -1.02
N LEU A 292 16.84 -9.93 -2.17
CA LEU A 292 16.94 -8.48 -2.19
C LEU A 292 15.59 -7.84 -1.81
N VAL A 293 15.59 -7.07 -0.73
CA VAL A 293 14.44 -6.29 -0.29
C VAL A 293 14.49 -4.91 -0.94
N THR A 294 13.51 -4.60 -1.77
CA THR A 294 13.42 -3.32 -2.49
C THR A 294 12.20 -2.49 -2.12
N ILE A 295 11.29 -3.04 -1.31
CA ILE A 295 9.99 -2.42 -1.01
C ILE A 295 10.14 -1.05 -0.34
N SER A 296 11.21 -0.85 0.45
CA SER A 296 11.53 0.41 1.14
C SER A 296 11.90 1.55 0.18
N LYS A 297 12.18 1.28 -1.09
CA LYS A 297 12.45 2.33 -2.09
C LYS A 297 11.17 3.12 -2.41
N TRP A 298 11.36 4.28 -3.04
CA TRP A 298 10.24 5.07 -3.55
C TRP A 298 9.42 4.26 -4.55
N ASP A 299 8.10 4.35 -4.42
CA ASP A 299 7.19 3.96 -5.49
C ASP A 299 7.02 5.11 -6.50
N ARG A 300 6.45 4.80 -7.66
CA ARG A 300 6.30 5.79 -8.75
C ARG A 300 5.43 6.99 -8.36
N SER A 301 4.35 6.78 -7.61
CA SER A 301 3.45 7.85 -7.19
C SER A 301 4.12 8.80 -6.20
N GLU A 302 4.97 8.23 -5.33
CA GLU A 302 5.74 8.98 -4.36
C GLU A 302 6.84 9.83 -5.04
N GLU A 303 7.53 9.28 -6.05
CA GLU A 303 8.46 10.03 -6.90
C GLU A 303 7.79 11.23 -7.58
N ILE A 304 6.60 11.01 -8.16
CA ILE A 304 5.83 12.04 -8.86
C ILE A 304 5.47 13.18 -7.89
N LEU A 305 4.94 12.85 -6.71
CA LEU A 305 4.58 13.85 -5.69
C LEU A 305 5.81 14.61 -5.20
N HIS A 306 6.91 13.91 -4.95
CA HIS A 306 8.16 14.55 -4.53
C HIS A 306 8.68 15.53 -5.59
N ALA A 307 8.63 15.15 -6.88
CA ALA A 307 9.13 15.96 -7.99
C ALA A 307 8.39 17.30 -8.15
N ILE A 308 7.11 17.36 -7.79
CA ILE A 308 6.30 18.59 -7.89
C ILE A 308 6.26 19.42 -6.60
N GLY A 309 7.12 19.12 -5.63
CA GLY A 309 7.20 19.86 -4.36
C GLY A 309 6.25 19.38 -3.27
N LEU A 310 5.62 18.21 -3.43
CA LEU A 310 4.76 17.57 -2.41
C LEU A 310 5.51 16.46 -1.64
N GLY A 311 6.82 16.63 -1.40
CA GLY A 311 7.67 15.60 -0.79
C GLY A 311 7.21 15.11 0.59
N ALA A 312 6.64 15.98 1.44
CA ALA A 312 6.11 15.56 2.73
C ALA A 312 4.92 14.58 2.60
N TYR A 313 4.06 14.79 1.60
CA TYR A 313 2.98 13.86 1.28
C TYR A 313 3.52 12.55 0.70
N ALA A 314 4.56 12.60 -0.14
CA ALA A 314 5.23 11.41 -0.65
C ALA A 314 5.77 10.55 0.51
N HIS A 315 6.40 11.15 1.52
CA HIS A 315 6.85 10.45 2.73
C HIS A 315 5.70 9.82 3.52
N ALA A 316 4.58 10.53 3.69
CA ALA A 316 3.40 10.01 4.39
C ALA A 316 2.74 8.83 3.65
N ILE A 317 2.70 8.88 2.33
CA ILE A 317 2.23 7.77 1.49
C ILE A 317 3.17 6.57 1.62
N ARG A 318 4.49 6.80 1.57
CA ARG A 318 5.49 5.74 1.76
C ARG A 318 5.33 5.05 3.10
N GLU A 319 5.16 5.80 4.19
CA GLU A 319 4.85 5.24 5.50
C GLU A 319 3.59 4.38 5.45
N THR A 320 2.50 4.91 4.87
CA THR A 320 1.22 4.20 4.75
C THR A 320 1.33 2.88 3.99
N ARG A 321 2.04 2.88 2.86
CA ARG A 321 2.26 1.70 2.01
C ARG A 321 3.09 0.63 2.73
N LEU A 322 4.11 1.04 3.47
CA LEU A 322 5.07 0.13 4.10
C LEU A 322 4.59 -0.40 5.45
N HIS A 323 3.82 0.39 6.21
CA HIS A 323 3.34 0.03 7.54
C HIS A 323 2.26 -1.06 7.49
N THR A 324 1.38 -0.99 6.48
CA THR A 324 0.27 -1.93 6.35
C THR A 324 0.74 -3.28 5.82
N PHE A 325 0.09 -4.36 6.22
CA PHE A 325 0.21 -5.71 5.63
C PHE A 325 -1.08 -6.50 5.89
N HIS A 326 -1.44 -7.35 4.93
CA HIS A 326 -2.53 -8.31 5.09
C HIS A 326 -2.12 -9.63 4.41
N PRO A 327 -2.35 -10.81 5.03
CA PRO A 327 -1.93 -12.09 4.46
C PRO A 327 -2.73 -12.49 3.20
N ASN A 328 -4.02 -12.12 3.13
CA ASN A 328 -4.78 -12.30 1.89
C ASN A 328 -4.32 -11.30 0.81
N ILE A 329 -3.90 -11.83 -0.33
CA ILE A 329 -3.32 -11.07 -1.44
C ILE A 329 -4.29 -10.07 -2.09
N HIS A 330 -5.59 -10.36 -2.15
CA HIS A 330 -6.56 -9.43 -2.73
C HIS A 330 -6.76 -8.20 -1.83
N VAL A 331 -6.88 -8.41 -0.51
CA VAL A 331 -6.91 -7.32 0.47
C VAL A 331 -5.61 -6.52 0.39
N ARG A 332 -4.46 -7.20 0.34
CA ARG A 332 -3.14 -6.57 0.22
C ARG A 332 -3.00 -5.71 -1.03
N ASN A 333 -3.46 -6.22 -2.18
CA ASN A 333 -3.46 -5.50 -3.43
C ASN A 333 -4.33 -4.24 -3.37
N ALA A 334 -5.49 -4.31 -2.71
CA ALA A 334 -6.36 -3.16 -2.50
C ALA A 334 -5.72 -2.11 -1.57
N GLN A 335 -5.08 -2.54 -0.46
CA GLN A 335 -4.32 -1.63 0.42
C GLN A 335 -3.21 -0.90 -0.35
N ASN A 336 -2.43 -1.63 -1.15
CA ASN A 336 -1.35 -1.04 -1.94
C ASN A 336 -1.90 -0.08 -3.02
N ALA A 337 -3.00 -0.42 -3.69
CA ALA A 337 -3.64 0.48 -4.65
C ALA A 337 -4.22 1.74 -3.97
N GLN A 338 -4.73 1.61 -2.74
CA GLN A 338 -5.19 2.74 -1.96
C GLN A 338 -4.04 3.71 -1.65
N ALA A 339 -2.89 3.19 -1.24
CA ALA A 339 -1.69 3.99 -0.93
C ALA A 339 -0.98 4.55 -2.17
N SER A 340 -0.81 3.75 -3.23
CA SER A 340 -0.01 4.12 -4.41
C SER A 340 -0.81 4.79 -5.53
N ILE A 341 -2.14 4.80 -5.47
CA ILE A 341 -2.99 5.40 -6.53
C ILE A 341 -4.03 6.35 -5.93
N ASN A 342 -4.93 5.83 -5.11
CA ASN A 342 -6.14 6.59 -4.72
C ASN A 342 -5.80 7.80 -3.85
N ILE A 343 -5.02 7.60 -2.77
CA ILE A 343 -4.57 8.67 -1.88
C ILE A 343 -3.76 9.75 -2.65
N PRO A 344 -2.73 9.40 -3.45
CA PRO A 344 -2.01 10.37 -4.27
C PRO A 344 -2.91 11.23 -5.16
N LEU A 345 -3.90 10.62 -5.83
CA LEU A 345 -4.85 11.34 -6.68
C LEU A 345 -5.78 12.24 -5.87
N MET A 346 -6.21 11.83 -4.68
CA MET A 346 -6.96 12.69 -3.76
C MET A 346 -6.14 13.87 -3.26
N ILE A 347 -4.83 13.71 -3.05
CA ILE A 347 -3.93 14.82 -2.65
C ILE A 347 -3.82 15.83 -3.79
N LEU A 348 -3.52 15.36 -5.01
CA LEU A 348 -3.44 16.21 -6.20
C LEU A 348 -4.78 16.89 -6.48
N GLY A 349 -5.87 16.13 -6.38
CA GLY A 349 -7.22 16.62 -6.47
C GLY A 349 -7.53 17.70 -5.45
N SER A 350 -7.09 17.54 -4.20
CA SER A 350 -7.33 18.53 -3.14
C SER A 350 -6.63 19.86 -3.45
N PHE A 351 -5.36 19.84 -3.88
CA PHE A 351 -4.68 21.07 -4.31
C PHE A 351 -5.32 21.68 -5.56
N TRP A 352 -5.78 20.85 -6.49
CA TRP A 352 -6.52 21.33 -7.65
C TRP A 352 -7.85 22.00 -7.27
N ILE A 353 -8.64 21.39 -6.38
CA ILE A 353 -9.89 21.97 -5.85
C ILE A 353 -9.60 23.30 -5.14
N ARG A 354 -8.48 23.40 -4.42
CA ARG A 354 -8.05 24.67 -3.82
C ARG A 354 -7.79 25.75 -4.88
N LEU A 355 -7.15 25.42 -6.00
CA LEU A 355 -6.94 26.36 -7.11
C LEU A 355 -8.27 26.73 -7.82
N CYS A 356 -9.16 25.77 -8.01
CA CYS A 356 -10.50 26.02 -8.53
C CYS A 356 -11.29 26.97 -7.60
N ALA A 357 -11.21 26.76 -6.29
CA ALA A 357 -11.89 27.61 -5.33
C ALA A 357 -11.39 29.06 -5.40
N GLU A 358 -10.10 29.26 -5.63
CA GLU A 358 -9.53 30.59 -5.86
C GLU A 358 -10.05 31.22 -7.15
N LYS A 359 -9.95 30.47 -8.26
CA LYS A 359 -10.36 30.89 -9.60
C LYS A 359 -11.83 31.34 -9.64
N TYR A 360 -12.69 30.60 -8.94
CA TYR A 360 -14.14 30.82 -8.94
C TYR A 360 -14.65 31.59 -7.73
N GLY A 361 -13.76 32.03 -6.83
CA GLY A 361 -14.12 32.70 -5.59
C GLY A 361 -15.10 31.89 -4.74
N ALA A 362 -14.91 30.56 -4.68
CA ALA A 362 -15.80 29.65 -3.98
C ALA A 362 -15.61 29.72 -2.47
N ASP A 363 -16.72 29.84 -1.73
CA ASP A 363 -16.75 29.84 -0.26
C ASP A 363 -17.23 28.49 0.33
N LYS A 364 -17.74 27.60 -0.54
CA LYS A 364 -18.26 26.29 -0.17
C LYS A 364 -17.84 25.23 -1.19
N ILE A 365 -17.54 24.02 -0.70
CA ILE A 365 -17.30 22.83 -1.52
C ILE A 365 -18.34 21.78 -1.13
N LEU A 366 -19.10 21.27 -2.10
CA LEU A 366 -20.03 20.16 -1.93
C LEU A 366 -19.44 18.91 -2.55
N MET A 367 -19.08 17.95 -1.71
CA MET A 367 -18.51 16.67 -2.13
C MET A 367 -19.63 15.66 -2.35
N ALA A 368 -19.81 15.18 -3.57
CA ALA A 368 -20.89 14.26 -3.90
C ALA A 368 -20.77 12.92 -3.15
N ALA A 369 -21.87 12.46 -2.54
CA ALA A 369 -21.96 11.15 -1.88
C ALA A 369 -22.06 9.98 -2.86
N ARG A 370 -21.06 9.92 -3.72
CA ARG A 370 -20.74 8.85 -4.65
C ARG A 370 -19.37 8.36 -4.21
N ASP A 371 -18.34 8.72 -4.96
CA ASP A 371 -16.97 8.26 -4.71
C ASP A 371 -16.14 9.26 -3.87
N CYS A 372 -16.76 10.30 -3.30
CA CYS A 372 -16.04 11.35 -2.57
C CYS A 372 -16.05 11.17 -1.04
N ASN A 373 -16.44 10.02 -0.49
CA ASN A 373 -16.53 9.85 0.96
C ASN A 373 -15.19 10.09 1.68
N LEU A 374 -14.15 9.38 1.26
CA LEU A 374 -12.79 9.53 1.80
C LEU A 374 -12.20 10.89 1.42
N TRP A 375 -12.47 11.37 0.20
CA TRP A 375 -11.94 12.65 -0.25
C TRP A 375 -12.55 13.83 0.54
N HIS A 376 -13.82 13.75 0.93
CA HIS A 376 -14.46 14.70 1.83
C HIS A 376 -13.80 14.69 3.22
N GLU A 377 -13.51 13.51 3.78
CA GLU A 377 -12.77 13.38 5.03
C GLU A 377 -11.39 14.04 4.94
N MET A 378 -10.67 13.85 3.83
CA MET A 378 -9.41 14.52 3.56
C MET A 378 -9.57 16.05 3.53
N LEU A 379 -10.49 16.57 2.72
CA LEU A 379 -10.71 18.02 2.53
C LEU A 379 -11.22 18.73 3.78
N SER A 380 -12.01 18.05 4.61
CA SER A 380 -12.55 18.60 5.87
C SER A 380 -11.57 18.56 7.03
N SER A 381 -10.39 17.96 6.85
CA SER A 381 -9.36 17.88 7.88
C SER A 381 -8.75 19.25 8.23
N ARG A 382 -8.23 19.36 9.46
CA ARG A 382 -7.46 20.51 9.93
C ARG A 382 -6.30 20.83 8.98
N HIS A 383 -5.62 19.80 8.48
CA HIS A 383 -4.48 19.93 7.57
C HIS A 383 -4.83 20.71 6.30
N PHE A 384 -5.93 20.34 5.63
CA PHE A 384 -6.35 21.04 4.43
C PHE A 384 -7.00 22.39 4.72
N ALA A 385 -7.63 22.59 5.88
CA ALA A 385 -8.08 23.92 6.31
C ALA A 385 -6.91 24.93 6.37
N MET A 386 -5.71 24.51 6.77
CA MET A 386 -4.51 25.36 6.78
C MET A 386 -4.04 25.79 5.38
N THR A 387 -4.52 25.15 4.31
CA THR A 387 -4.26 25.55 2.92
C THR A 387 -5.19 26.67 2.43
N ARG A 388 -6.03 27.23 3.33
CA ARG A 388 -7.15 28.12 3.01
C ARG A 388 -8.21 27.43 2.14
N MET A 389 -8.38 26.12 2.32
CA MET A 389 -9.48 25.37 1.71
C MET A 389 -10.81 25.93 2.23
N PRO A 390 -11.79 26.22 1.35
CA PRO A 390 -13.14 26.56 1.79
C PRO A 390 -13.79 25.42 2.58
N SER A 391 -14.85 25.73 3.33
CA SER A 391 -15.60 24.71 4.05
C SER A 391 -16.17 23.67 3.08
N SER A 392 -15.91 22.40 3.36
CA SER A 392 -16.46 21.28 2.60
C SER A 392 -17.65 20.65 3.32
N GLU A 393 -18.59 20.10 2.56
CA GLU A 393 -19.72 19.34 3.10
C GLU A 393 -20.05 18.15 2.20
N TYR A 394 -20.41 17.03 2.81
CA TYR A 394 -20.78 15.81 2.11
C TYR A 394 -22.25 15.89 1.64
N LEU A 395 -22.45 16.00 0.34
CA LEU A 395 -23.77 16.17 -0.29
C LEU A 395 -24.33 14.81 -0.68
N ARG A 396 -25.47 14.41 -0.11
CA ARG A 396 -26.17 13.19 -0.52
C ARG A 396 -26.77 13.38 -1.92
N ILE A 397 -26.16 12.77 -2.92
CA ILE A 397 -26.51 12.93 -4.34
C ILE A 397 -26.23 11.62 -5.09
N SER A 398 -27.09 11.28 -6.04
CA SER A 398 -26.85 10.18 -6.98
C SER A 398 -27.12 10.63 -8.41
N ARG A 399 -26.67 9.82 -9.37
CA ARG A 399 -26.96 10.08 -10.79
C ARG A 399 -28.47 10.09 -11.04
N ALA A 400 -29.21 9.15 -10.44
CA ALA A 400 -30.66 9.04 -10.59
C ALA A 400 -31.39 10.32 -10.14
N VAL A 401 -31.06 10.82 -8.94
CA VAL A 401 -31.67 12.05 -8.41
C VAL A 401 -31.38 13.27 -9.29
N CYS A 402 -30.21 13.33 -9.92
CA CYS A 402 -29.90 14.42 -10.86
C CYS A 402 -30.78 14.40 -12.12
N TYR A 403 -31.35 13.27 -12.52
CA TYR A 403 -32.21 13.16 -13.72
C TYR A 403 -33.70 13.32 -13.42
N ILE A 404 -34.12 13.14 -12.16
CA ILE A 404 -35.52 13.23 -11.75
C ILE A 404 -35.80 14.65 -11.26
N GLU A 405 -36.90 15.26 -11.72
CA GLU A 405 -37.38 16.54 -11.18
C GLU A 405 -37.98 16.32 -9.79
N SER A 406 -37.47 17.03 -8.78
CA SER A 406 -37.96 16.97 -7.40
C SER A 406 -37.70 18.30 -6.72
N ALA A 407 -38.78 19.01 -6.40
CA ALA A 407 -38.71 20.28 -5.68
C ALA A 407 -38.09 20.10 -4.27
N GLU A 408 -38.32 18.94 -3.65
CA GLU A 408 -37.76 18.57 -2.35
C GLU A 408 -36.23 18.44 -2.43
N TYR A 409 -35.73 17.76 -3.46
CA TYR A 409 -34.28 17.62 -3.63
C TYR A 409 -33.61 18.94 -4.00
N GLU A 410 -34.24 19.73 -4.86
CA GLU A 410 -33.73 21.06 -5.22
C GLU A 410 -33.70 21.98 -3.99
N ALA A 411 -34.71 21.93 -3.12
CA ALA A 411 -34.71 22.64 -1.84
C ALA A 411 -33.60 22.13 -0.90
N TYR A 412 -33.36 20.81 -0.85
CA TYR A 412 -32.25 20.23 -0.10
C TYR A 412 -30.91 20.75 -0.60
N LEU A 413 -30.62 20.65 -1.90
CA LEU A 413 -29.38 21.14 -2.49
C LEU A 413 -29.23 22.64 -2.26
N GLN A 414 -30.29 23.42 -2.47
CA GLN A 414 -30.30 24.87 -2.24
C GLN A 414 -29.94 25.25 -0.79
N SER A 415 -30.35 24.44 0.19
CA SER A 415 -30.01 24.65 1.62
C SER A 415 -28.53 24.46 1.95
N LYS A 416 -27.76 23.82 1.06
CA LYS A 416 -26.34 23.49 1.25
C LYS A 416 -25.39 24.43 0.51
N LEU A 417 -25.91 25.25 -0.41
CA LEU A 417 -25.10 26.14 -1.24
C LEU A 417 -24.46 27.27 -0.42
N GLY A 418 -23.21 27.60 -0.76
CA GLY A 418 -22.59 28.89 -0.43
C GLY A 418 -22.97 29.98 -1.43
N ARG A 419 -22.25 31.11 -1.40
CA ARG A 419 -22.41 32.16 -2.43
C ARG A 419 -21.91 31.66 -3.78
N ASN A 420 -20.74 31.03 -3.76
CA ASN A 420 -20.10 30.38 -4.90
C ASN A 420 -19.66 29.00 -4.46
N THR A 421 -20.19 27.97 -5.11
CA THR A 421 -20.05 26.59 -4.66
C THR A 421 -19.33 25.76 -5.71
N LEU A 422 -18.30 25.02 -5.31
CA LEU A 422 -17.79 23.94 -6.14
C LEU A 422 -18.61 22.68 -5.85
N LEU A 423 -19.18 22.07 -6.89
CA LEU A 423 -19.89 20.79 -6.77
C LEU A 423 -18.99 19.68 -7.33
N VAL A 424 -18.38 18.93 -6.43
CA VAL A 424 -17.27 18.04 -6.73
C VAL A 424 -17.73 16.59 -6.84
N ASP A 425 -17.25 15.92 -7.88
CA ASP A 425 -17.37 14.49 -8.10
C ASP A 425 -15.99 13.87 -8.36
N PHE A 426 -15.83 12.59 -8.09
CA PHE A 426 -14.55 11.92 -8.32
C PHE A 426 -14.41 11.54 -9.79
N VAL A 427 -15.36 10.79 -10.34
CA VAL A 427 -15.28 10.29 -11.72
C VAL A 427 -16.62 10.38 -12.44
N GLY A 428 -16.62 10.99 -13.61
CA GLY A 428 -17.86 11.31 -14.29
C GLY A 428 -17.70 12.07 -15.60
N THR A 429 -18.75 12.08 -16.41
CA THR A 429 -18.85 12.97 -17.57
C THR A 429 -19.26 14.39 -17.17
N GLY A 430 -19.62 14.64 -15.91
CA GLY A 430 -20.20 15.91 -15.45
C GLY A 430 -21.67 16.12 -15.83
N LYS A 431 -22.22 15.35 -16.80
CA LYS A 431 -23.58 15.55 -17.33
C LYS A 431 -24.67 15.60 -16.26
N SER A 432 -24.65 14.67 -15.28
CA SER A 432 -25.67 14.65 -14.22
C SER A 432 -25.58 15.88 -13.32
N LEU A 433 -24.36 16.35 -13.02
CA LEU A 433 -24.16 17.56 -12.23
C LEU A 433 -24.58 18.82 -13.01
N GLY A 434 -24.21 18.91 -14.29
CA GLY A 434 -24.62 20.01 -15.14
C GLY A 434 -26.14 20.13 -15.27
N LEU A 435 -26.83 19.01 -15.49
CA LEU A 435 -28.30 18.98 -15.60
C LEU A 435 -29.02 19.54 -14.38
N ILE A 436 -28.60 19.16 -13.16
CA ILE A 436 -29.25 19.67 -11.94
C ILE A 436 -28.92 21.14 -11.70
N VAL A 437 -27.68 21.58 -11.97
CA VAL A 437 -27.28 22.99 -11.85
C VAL A 437 -28.09 23.87 -12.78
N ASP A 438 -28.34 23.39 -14.01
CA ASP A 438 -29.13 24.10 -15.02
C ASP A 438 -30.60 24.18 -14.66
N ARG A 439 -31.17 23.06 -14.23
CA ARG A 439 -32.56 23.00 -13.80
C ARG A 439 -32.84 23.98 -12.67
N MET A 440 -31.92 24.11 -11.73
CA MET A 440 -32.01 25.08 -10.64
C MET A 440 -31.71 26.53 -11.07
N GLY A 441 -31.26 26.76 -12.31
CA GLY A 441 -30.86 28.09 -12.79
C GLY A 441 -29.64 28.66 -12.07
N ARG A 442 -28.70 27.81 -11.64
CA ARG A 442 -27.57 28.17 -10.75
C ARG A 442 -26.19 28.14 -11.42
N ARG A 443 -26.10 28.18 -12.75
CA ARG A 443 -24.80 28.17 -13.50
C ARG A 443 -23.79 29.24 -13.05
N ASN A 444 -24.27 30.39 -12.57
CA ASN A 444 -23.40 31.47 -12.09
C ASN A 444 -22.89 31.29 -10.65
N ALA A 445 -23.48 30.36 -9.88
CA ALA A 445 -23.21 30.17 -8.46
C ALA A 445 -22.65 28.78 -8.13
N ILE A 446 -22.80 27.80 -9.04
CA ILE A 446 -22.30 26.44 -8.87
C ILE A 446 -21.39 26.08 -10.03
N THR A 447 -20.16 25.70 -9.72
CA THR A 447 -19.20 25.18 -10.69
C THR A 447 -19.05 23.67 -10.49
N PRO A 448 -19.52 22.84 -11.44
CA PRO A 448 -19.24 21.41 -11.41
C PRO A 448 -17.75 21.14 -11.59
N CYS A 449 -17.19 20.30 -10.72
CA CYS A 449 -15.80 19.84 -10.77
C CYS A 449 -15.76 18.31 -10.78
N VAL A 450 -14.95 17.72 -11.65
CA VAL A 450 -14.74 16.26 -11.70
C VAL A 450 -13.24 15.99 -11.68
N LEU A 451 -12.76 15.13 -10.77
CA LEU A 451 -11.34 14.78 -10.73
C LEU A 451 -10.92 14.06 -12.04
N VAL A 452 -11.69 13.06 -12.45
CA VAL A 452 -11.45 12.27 -13.67
C VAL A 452 -12.65 12.38 -14.62
N GLY A 453 -12.46 13.13 -15.71
CA GLY A 453 -13.46 13.37 -16.74
C GLY A 453 -13.22 12.60 -18.04
N GLU A 454 -14.25 12.53 -18.87
CA GLU A 454 -14.21 11.92 -20.20
C GLU A 454 -13.77 12.93 -21.27
N PRO A 455 -12.70 12.67 -22.06
CA PRO A 455 -12.23 13.53 -23.14
C PRO A 455 -13.34 13.99 -24.10
N LYS A 456 -14.27 13.10 -24.47
CA LYS A 456 -15.34 13.41 -25.43
C LYS A 456 -16.36 14.44 -24.92
N VAL A 457 -16.42 14.70 -23.61
CA VAL A 457 -17.42 15.59 -22.99
C VAL A 457 -16.85 16.96 -22.64
N ALA A 458 -15.52 17.12 -22.72
CA ALA A 458 -14.81 18.38 -22.45
C ALA A 458 -15.22 19.56 -23.37
N HIS A 459 -16.01 19.30 -24.41
CA HIS A 459 -16.47 20.28 -25.40
C HIS A 459 -17.99 20.46 -25.45
N THR A 460 -18.71 20.06 -24.39
CA THR A 460 -20.17 20.25 -24.28
C THR A 460 -20.53 21.47 -23.44
N GLU A 461 -21.78 21.96 -23.52
CA GLU A 461 -22.25 23.09 -22.70
C GLU A 461 -22.21 22.81 -21.18
N PHE A 462 -22.12 21.52 -20.80
CA PHE A 462 -22.09 21.04 -19.43
C PHE A 462 -20.68 20.64 -18.98
N ALA A 463 -19.63 21.08 -19.69
CA ALA A 463 -18.26 20.68 -19.40
C ALA A 463 -17.87 21.09 -17.97
N PRO A 464 -17.62 20.12 -17.06
CA PRO A 464 -17.15 20.45 -15.72
C PRO A 464 -15.69 20.89 -15.76
N GLU A 465 -15.28 21.63 -14.74
CA GLU A 465 -13.86 21.77 -14.46
C GLU A 465 -13.26 20.40 -14.15
N THR A 466 -12.18 20.06 -14.85
CA THR A 466 -11.60 18.71 -14.79
C THR A 466 -10.10 18.75 -14.55
N LEU A 467 -9.62 17.88 -13.65
CA LEU A 467 -8.18 17.70 -13.45
C LEU A 467 -7.59 16.78 -14.52
N ILE A 468 -8.15 15.57 -14.69
CA ILE A 468 -7.61 14.53 -15.58
C ILE A 468 -8.67 14.15 -16.62
N LEU A 469 -8.27 14.05 -17.89
CA LEU A 469 -9.11 13.52 -18.97
C LEU A 469 -8.61 12.13 -19.38
N LYS A 470 -9.37 11.08 -19.06
CA LYS A 470 -9.06 9.68 -19.44
C LYS A 470 -10.30 8.97 -19.96
N ASP A 471 -10.08 7.89 -20.71
CA ASP A 471 -11.17 7.03 -21.20
C ASP A 471 -12.04 6.56 -20.03
N PHE A 472 -13.26 7.06 -19.98
CA PHE A 472 -14.18 6.80 -18.88
C PHE A 472 -14.50 5.32 -18.74
N HIS A 473 -14.60 4.58 -19.84
CA HIS A 473 -14.98 3.15 -19.79
C HIS A 473 -13.86 2.29 -19.23
N LYS A 474 -12.59 2.67 -19.46
CA LYS A 474 -11.43 1.89 -19.04
C LYS A 474 -11.04 2.14 -17.57
N TYR A 475 -11.18 3.37 -17.06
CA TYR A 475 -10.63 3.75 -15.75
C TYR A 475 -11.66 3.88 -14.64
N ARG A 476 -12.92 4.20 -14.98
CA ARG A 476 -13.97 4.52 -14.00
C ARG A 476 -14.15 3.44 -12.93
N ILE A 477 -14.25 2.18 -13.36
CA ILE A 477 -14.60 1.11 -12.42
C ILE A 477 -13.54 0.93 -11.32
N PHE A 478 -12.27 1.21 -11.62
CA PHE A 478 -11.20 1.15 -10.64
C PHE A 478 -11.29 2.30 -9.63
N PHE A 479 -11.65 3.51 -10.07
CA PHE A 479 -11.85 4.64 -9.16
C PHE A 479 -13.08 4.47 -8.26
N GLU A 480 -14.19 3.99 -8.83
CA GLU A 480 -15.40 3.66 -8.06
C GLU A 480 -15.12 2.53 -7.07
N ALA A 481 -14.32 1.51 -7.46
CA ALA A 481 -13.89 0.42 -6.59
C ALA A 481 -13.00 0.90 -5.43
N LEU A 482 -11.96 1.70 -5.71
CA LEU A 482 -11.05 2.23 -4.68
C LEU A 482 -11.71 3.21 -3.72
N ASN A 483 -12.84 3.80 -4.11
CA ASN A 483 -13.63 4.70 -3.28
C ASN A 483 -14.97 4.09 -2.83
N ALA A 484 -15.12 2.76 -2.96
CA ALA A 484 -16.32 2.06 -2.54
C ALA A 484 -16.63 2.36 -1.07
N ALA A 485 -17.88 2.70 -0.80
CA ALA A 485 -18.36 3.05 0.53
C ALA A 485 -19.40 2.05 1.00
N LEU A 486 -19.35 1.72 2.30
CA LEU A 486 -20.43 0.95 2.94
C LEU A 486 -21.68 1.82 3.17
N ASP A 487 -21.54 3.15 3.05
CA ASP A 487 -22.65 4.09 3.01
C ASP A 487 -23.55 3.80 1.80
N GLY A 488 -24.86 3.72 2.03
CA GLY A 488 -25.84 3.61 0.95
C GLY A 488 -25.82 4.79 -0.02
N SER A 489 -26.49 4.61 -1.16
CA SER A 489 -26.69 5.60 -2.22
C SER A 489 -28.00 6.38 -2.04
N ALA A 490 -28.00 7.69 -2.30
CA ALA A 490 -29.22 8.50 -2.23
C ALA A 490 -30.18 8.16 -3.38
N VAL A 491 -31.45 7.87 -3.07
CA VAL A 491 -32.46 7.46 -4.07
C VAL A 491 -33.52 8.54 -4.29
N LEU A 492 -34.12 9.02 -3.20
CA LEU A 492 -35.24 9.96 -3.22
C LEU A 492 -35.12 10.93 -2.05
N THR A 493 -35.78 12.08 -2.15
CA THR A 493 -35.97 12.99 -1.02
C THR A 493 -37.46 13.11 -0.75
N ILE A 494 -37.84 12.91 0.50
CA ILE A 494 -39.22 13.03 0.95
C ILE A 494 -39.33 14.17 1.96
N LEU A 495 -40.49 14.83 1.99
CA LEU A 495 -40.84 15.75 3.06
C LEU A 495 -41.52 14.95 4.18
N ASP A 496 -40.82 14.74 5.28
CA ASP A 496 -41.31 14.03 6.47
C ASP A 496 -41.44 15.04 7.62
N ASN A 497 -42.67 15.30 8.08
CA ASN A 497 -42.95 16.24 9.18
C ASN A 497 -42.29 17.63 9.01
N HIS A 498 -42.42 18.24 7.83
CA HIS A 498 -41.80 19.53 7.47
C HIS A 498 -40.26 19.53 7.45
N ARG A 499 -39.63 18.34 7.48
CA ARG A 499 -38.17 18.18 7.32
C ARG A 499 -37.88 17.38 6.06
N LEU A 500 -36.87 17.82 5.31
CA LEU A 500 -36.38 17.06 4.15
C LEU A 500 -35.58 15.86 4.64
N LYS A 501 -35.98 14.66 4.22
CA LYS A 501 -35.30 13.40 4.53
C LYS A 501 -34.87 12.74 3.22
N ILE A 502 -33.59 12.37 3.15
CA ILE A 502 -33.04 11.65 2.00
C ILE A 502 -33.14 10.16 2.29
N LEU A 503 -33.82 9.45 1.40
CA LEU A 503 -33.90 8.00 1.42
C LEU A 503 -32.65 7.42 0.76
N MET A 504 -32.08 6.42 1.42
CA MET A 504 -30.86 5.74 1.00
C MET A 504 -31.19 4.30 0.62
N GLN A 505 -30.50 3.77 -0.38
CA GLN A 505 -30.43 2.36 -0.70
C GLN A 505 -29.08 1.83 -0.23
N ASP A 506 -29.08 0.78 0.57
CA ASP A 506 -27.85 0.17 1.05
C ASP A 506 -27.07 -0.46 -0.12
N ASN A 507 -25.73 -0.42 -0.02
CA ASN A 507 -24.88 -1.11 -0.98
C ASN A 507 -24.74 -2.58 -0.58
N GLU A 508 -24.84 -3.49 -1.54
CA GLU A 508 -24.82 -4.93 -1.35
C GLU A 508 -23.43 -5.49 -1.70
N PHE A 509 -22.54 -5.55 -0.70
CA PHE A 509 -21.23 -6.19 -0.82
C PHE A 509 -21.21 -7.55 -0.13
N SER A 510 -20.47 -8.51 -0.72
CA SER A 510 -20.14 -9.76 -0.04
C SER A 510 -19.35 -9.51 1.24
N GLU A 511 -19.34 -10.47 2.16
CA GLU A 511 -18.54 -10.38 3.39
C GLU A 511 -17.04 -10.19 3.08
N PHE A 512 -16.53 -10.87 2.06
CA PHE A 512 -15.15 -10.74 1.63
C PHE A 512 -14.82 -9.32 1.13
N ASN A 513 -15.67 -8.73 0.29
CA ASN A 513 -15.43 -7.36 -0.17
C ASN A 513 -15.66 -6.31 0.90
N ARG A 514 -16.53 -6.56 1.90
CA ARG A 514 -16.60 -5.71 3.09
C ARG A 514 -15.24 -5.68 3.80
N THR A 515 -14.56 -6.82 3.93
CA THR A 515 -13.19 -6.89 4.48
C THR A 515 -12.20 -6.06 3.65
N ILE A 516 -12.26 -6.12 2.31
CA ILE A 516 -11.42 -5.29 1.44
C ILE A 516 -11.70 -3.79 1.67
N ILE A 517 -12.98 -3.38 1.69
CA ILE A 517 -13.37 -1.97 1.88
C ILE A 517 -12.91 -1.46 3.25
N VAL A 518 -13.07 -2.25 4.31
CA VAL A 518 -12.59 -1.89 5.66
C VAL A 518 -11.07 -1.72 5.66
N ALA A 519 -10.32 -2.65 5.09
CA ALA A 519 -8.86 -2.55 5.02
C ALA A 519 -8.36 -1.33 4.21
N MET A 520 -9.05 -0.96 3.12
CA MET A 520 -8.75 0.26 2.37
C MET A 520 -9.03 1.52 3.20
N ARG A 521 -10.12 1.53 3.98
CA ARG A 521 -10.45 2.65 4.89
C ARG A 521 -9.46 2.77 6.04
N GLU A 522 -9.01 1.66 6.62
CA GLU A 522 -7.94 1.67 7.63
C GLU A 522 -6.63 2.20 7.06
N THR A 523 -6.27 1.81 5.83
CA THR A 523 -5.10 2.33 5.11
C THR A 523 -5.21 3.85 4.92
N PHE A 524 -6.38 4.34 4.52
CA PHE A 524 -6.66 5.78 4.43
C PHE A 524 -6.57 6.48 5.79
N GLY A 525 -7.15 5.90 6.85
CA GLY A 525 -7.07 6.44 8.20
C GLY A 525 -5.63 6.55 8.73
N HIS A 526 -4.79 5.57 8.41
CA HIS A 526 -3.36 5.62 8.73
C HIS A 526 -2.68 6.82 8.05
N PHE A 527 -2.93 7.03 6.75
CA PHE A 527 -2.43 8.21 6.03
C PHE A 527 -2.92 9.51 6.68
N MET A 528 -4.22 9.61 6.99
CA MET A 528 -4.81 10.79 7.61
C MET A 528 -4.16 11.13 8.96
N SER A 529 -3.85 10.12 9.78
CA SER A 529 -3.15 10.30 11.06
C SER A 529 -1.71 10.85 10.90
N GLY A 530 -1.11 10.64 9.71
CA GLY A 530 0.22 11.13 9.39
C GLY A 530 0.27 12.59 8.96
N LEU A 531 -0.86 13.17 8.52
CA LEU A 531 -0.91 14.54 7.98
C LEU A 531 -0.50 15.59 9.02
N ASP A 532 -0.94 15.43 10.27
CA ASP A 532 -0.67 16.40 11.34
C ASP A 532 0.82 16.49 11.75
N ARG A 533 1.68 15.63 11.20
CA ARG A 533 3.13 15.62 11.49
C ARG A 533 3.93 16.63 10.68
N PHE A 534 3.33 17.22 9.64
CA PHE A 534 4.01 18.20 8.80
C PHE A 534 3.06 19.33 8.40
N ASN A 535 3.61 20.50 8.08
CA ASN A 535 2.81 21.60 7.58
C ASN A 535 2.50 21.40 6.08
N PRO A 536 1.31 21.79 5.60
CA PRO A 536 1.07 21.84 4.16
C PRO A 536 2.06 22.80 3.46
N PRO A 537 2.30 22.61 2.16
CA PRO A 537 3.26 23.39 1.40
C PRO A 537 2.84 24.86 1.38
N GLN A 538 3.81 25.77 1.57
CA GLN A 538 3.57 27.21 1.46
C GLN A 538 3.26 27.62 0.01
N ASN A 539 3.91 26.96 -0.95
CA ASN A 539 3.69 27.17 -2.38
C ASN A 539 2.92 25.97 -2.95
N ILE A 540 1.68 26.19 -3.37
CA ILE A 540 0.88 25.17 -4.05
C ILE A 540 1.48 24.95 -5.44
N PRO A 541 1.65 23.68 -5.90
CA PRO A 541 2.11 23.41 -7.25
C PRO A 541 1.20 24.06 -8.31
N THR A 542 1.76 24.40 -9.47
CA THR A 542 0.98 25.00 -10.56
C THR A 542 -0.08 24.03 -11.07
N LEU A 543 -1.16 24.57 -11.68
CA LEU A 543 -2.20 23.73 -12.28
C LEU A 543 -1.64 22.75 -13.31
N GLU A 544 -0.66 23.17 -14.11
CA GLU A 544 0.03 22.31 -15.08
C GLU A 544 0.79 21.17 -14.40
N ALA A 545 1.56 21.46 -13.34
CA ALA A 545 2.28 20.44 -12.59
C ALA A 545 1.31 19.43 -11.94
N LEU A 546 0.21 19.90 -11.35
CA LEU A 546 -0.83 19.03 -10.79
C LEU A 546 -1.47 18.14 -11.85
N ARG A 547 -1.80 18.70 -13.02
CA ARG A 547 -2.38 17.94 -14.15
C ARG A 547 -1.44 16.86 -14.65
N ASN A 548 -0.18 17.21 -14.91
CA ASN A 548 0.82 16.25 -15.39
C ASN A 548 1.05 15.12 -14.37
N ALA A 549 1.23 15.47 -13.10
CA ALA A 549 1.40 14.49 -12.03
C ALA A 549 0.18 13.56 -11.89
N ALA A 550 -1.04 14.12 -11.96
CA ALA A 550 -2.26 13.35 -11.83
C ALA A 550 -2.45 12.40 -13.02
N ASP A 551 -2.14 12.87 -14.23
CA ASP A 551 -2.16 12.07 -15.45
C ASP A 551 -1.18 10.89 -15.39
N GLU A 552 0.05 11.14 -14.95
CA GLU A 552 1.08 10.11 -14.76
C GLU A 552 0.66 9.03 -13.74
N ILE A 553 0.04 9.43 -12.61
CA ILE A 553 -0.46 8.46 -11.62
C ILE A 553 -1.65 7.68 -12.17
N ALA A 554 -2.56 8.34 -12.90
CA ALA A 554 -3.69 7.67 -13.52
C ALA A 554 -3.25 6.59 -14.53
N GLU A 555 -2.14 6.78 -15.24
CA GLU A 555 -1.58 5.78 -16.16
C GLU A 555 -1.04 4.52 -15.49
N LEU A 556 -0.90 4.50 -14.16
CA LEU A 556 -0.52 3.29 -13.42
C LEU A 556 -1.70 2.31 -13.24
N ILE A 557 -2.94 2.78 -13.35
CA ILE A 557 -4.16 2.00 -13.09
C ILE A 557 -4.31 0.74 -13.95
N PRO A 558 -4.03 0.75 -15.26
CA PRO A 558 -4.13 -0.46 -16.08
C PRO A 558 -3.24 -1.60 -15.56
N GLY A 559 -2.08 -1.27 -14.97
CA GLY A 559 -1.21 -2.25 -14.31
C GLY A 559 -1.83 -2.82 -13.02
N TRP A 560 -2.61 -2.03 -12.31
CA TRP A 560 -3.37 -2.44 -11.12
C TRP A 560 -4.65 -3.21 -11.45
N GLY A 561 -5.21 -3.06 -12.65
CA GLY A 561 -6.50 -3.66 -12.99
C GLY A 561 -6.54 -5.18 -12.78
N ARG A 562 -5.46 -5.90 -13.11
CA ARG A 562 -5.35 -7.35 -12.84
C ARG A 562 -5.41 -7.68 -11.35
N LYS A 563 -4.80 -6.84 -10.51
CA LYS A 563 -4.72 -6.99 -9.05
C LYS A 563 -6.03 -6.66 -8.33
N LEU A 564 -6.87 -5.83 -8.94
CA LEU A 564 -8.13 -5.35 -8.36
C LEU A 564 -9.38 -6.06 -8.90
N THR A 565 -9.22 -7.15 -9.65
CA THR A 565 -10.33 -7.85 -10.34
C THR A 565 -11.49 -8.23 -9.39
N ALA A 566 -11.18 -8.71 -8.16
CA ALA A 566 -12.20 -9.11 -7.19
C ALA A 566 -13.08 -7.94 -6.75
N LEU A 567 -12.45 -6.79 -6.50
CA LEU A 567 -13.13 -5.55 -6.12
C LEU A 567 -13.91 -4.94 -7.29
N GLU A 568 -13.33 -4.98 -8.50
CA GLU A 568 -13.95 -4.50 -9.73
C GLU A 568 -15.28 -5.22 -10.04
N ARG A 569 -15.32 -6.55 -9.87
CA ARG A 569 -16.48 -7.38 -10.22
C ARG A 569 -17.71 -7.02 -9.40
N GLU A 570 -17.62 -6.99 -8.07
CA GLU A 570 -18.79 -6.67 -7.26
C GLU A 570 -19.15 -5.18 -7.33
N GLN A 571 -18.19 -4.29 -7.59
CA GLN A 571 -18.53 -2.89 -7.84
C GLN A 571 -19.37 -2.76 -9.12
N LYS A 572 -19.08 -3.55 -10.17
CA LYS A 572 -19.94 -3.62 -11.38
C LYS A 572 -21.34 -4.13 -11.03
N ASP A 573 -21.45 -5.17 -10.22
CA ASP A 573 -22.73 -5.74 -9.83
C ASP A 573 -23.56 -4.72 -9.02
N ASN A 574 -22.95 -4.03 -8.04
CA ASN A 574 -23.59 -2.96 -7.27
C ASN A 574 -24.06 -1.79 -8.13
N LEU A 575 -23.24 -1.32 -9.07
CA LEU A 575 -23.60 -0.22 -9.98
C LEU A 575 -24.74 -0.59 -10.94
N SER A 576 -24.88 -1.88 -11.27
CA SER A 576 -25.97 -2.37 -12.13
C SER A 576 -27.35 -2.30 -11.45
N LEU A 577 -27.39 -2.44 -10.11
CA LEU A 577 -28.59 -2.32 -9.29
C LEU A 577 -29.04 -0.85 -9.14
N GLY A 578 -28.09 0.09 -9.03
CA GLY A 578 -28.34 1.53 -8.92
C GLY A 578 -28.63 2.25 -10.26
N ASN A 579 -28.78 1.53 -11.37
CA ASN A 579 -29.09 2.12 -12.67
C ASN A 579 -30.54 2.68 -12.65
N PRO A 580 -30.77 3.98 -12.94
CA PRO A 580 -32.11 4.59 -12.91
C PRO A 580 -33.16 3.85 -13.75
N PHE A 581 -32.76 3.11 -14.79
CA PHE A 581 -33.68 2.31 -15.60
C PHE A 581 -34.19 1.02 -14.91
N ASN A 582 -33.49 0.55 -13.86
CA ASN A 582 -33.92 -0.59 -13.03
C ASN A 582 -34.70 -0.13 -11.80
N ALA A 583 -34.40 1.04 -11.24
CA ALA A 583 -35.10 1.59 -10.07
C ALA A 583 -36.58 1.94 -10.34
N VAL A 584 -36.94 2.22 -11.61
CA VAL A 584 -38.33 2.48 -12.03
C VAL A 584 -39.21 1.21 -12.00
N LYS A 585 -38.65 0.00 -11.81
CA LYS A 585 -39.44 -1.22 -11.63
C LYS A 585 -39.92 -1.46 -10.19
N ILE A 586 -39.50 -0.65 -9.23
CA ILE A 586 -39.80 -0.84 -7.79
C ILE A 586 -40.68 0.31 -7.24
N ALA A 587 -41.19 1.18 -8.10
CA ALA A 587 -42.18 2.21 -7.74
C ALA A 587 -43.59 1.81 -8.17
#